data_AF-A0A7G1IHP3-F1
#
_entry.id   AF-A0A7G1IHP3-F1
#
_cell.length_a   1.000
_cell.length_b   1.000
_cell.length_c   1.000
_cell.angle_alpha   90.00
_cell.angle_beta   90.00
_cell.angle_gamma   90.00
#
_symmetry.space_group_name_H-M   'P 1'
#
loop_
_entity.id
_entity.type
_entity.pdbx_description
1 polymer ?
#
loop_
_entity_poly.entity_id
_entity_poly.type
_entity_poly.pdbx_seq_one_letter_code
_entity_poly.pdbx_strand_id
1 'polypeptide(L)'
;MDFYEPAELERVLARSAGILGIQLGAEAAAEIARRSRGTPRIANRLLRRVRDFAEVRADGVITRDVAKAALEVYDVDELGLDRLDRAVLSALTRSFGGGPVGVSTLAVAVGEEAATVEEVCEPFLVRAGMVARTPRGRVATALAWTHLGMSPPAGVSGLGQPGLFD
;
A
#
# COMPACT_ATOMS: atom_id res chain seq x y z
N MET A 1 9.44 6.98 11.88
CA MET A 1 8.49 7.65 10.99
C MET A 1 7.14 7.36 11.58
N ASP A 2 6.53 8.35 12.22
CA ASP A 2 5.27 8.14 12.94
C ASP A 2 4.11 8.14 11.95
N PHE A 3 3.26 7.13 12.07
CA PHE A 3 2.11 6.95 11.20
C PHE A 3 0.90 7.65 11.77
N TYR A 4 0.13 8.24 10.87
CA TYR A 4 -1.07 8.97 11.22
C TYR A 4 -2.21 7.97 11.42
N GLU A 5 -3.00 8.22 12.45
CA GLU A 5 -4.28 7.52 12.63
C GLU A 5 -5.27 7.91 11.52
N PRO A 6 -6.24 7.04 11.18
CA PRO A 6 -7.22 7.35 10.13
C PRO A 6 -7.91 8.70 10.32
N ALA A 7 -8.29 9.04 11.56
CA ALA A 7 -8.93 10.32 11.89
C ALA A 7 -8.02 11.55 11.69
N GLU A 8 -6.70 11.38 11.76
CA GLU A 8 -5.75 12.45 11.43
C GLU A 8 -5.62 12.61 9.91
N LEU A 9 -5.61 11.50 9.18
CA LEU A 9 -5.59 11.51 7.72
C LEU A 9 -6.88 12.08 7.12
N GLU A 10 -8.03 11.82 7.72
CA GLU A 10 -9.30 12.45 7.34
C GLU A 10 -9.23 13.98 7.44
N ARG A 11 -8.61 14.51 8.50
CA ARG A 11 -8.37 15.97 8.65
C ARG A 11 -7.43 16.50 7.58
N VAL A 12 -6.36 15.77 7.25
CA VAL A 12 -5.46 16.13 6.15
C VAL A 12 -6.21 16.16 4.82
N LEU A 13 -7.02 15.14 4.54
CA LEU A 13 -7.80 15.03 3.31
C LEU A 13 -8.84 16.14 3.19
N ALA A 14 -9.57 16.44 4.26
CA ALA A 14 -10.56 17.53 4.28
C ALA A 14 -9.89 18.89 3.99
N ARG A 15 -8.75 19.17 4.63
CA ARG A 15 -7.98 20.40 4.36
C ARG A 15 -7.51 20.47 2.91
N SER A 16 -6.93 19.39 2.40
CA SER A 16 -6.44 19.34 1.01
C SER A 16 -7.56 19.45 -0.02
N ALA A 17 -8.73 18.85 0.26
CA ALA A 17 -9.90 18.99 -0.59
C ALA A 17 -10.34 20.46 -0.67
N GLY A 18 -10.37 21.18 0.45
CA GLY A 18 -10.65 22.62 0.47
C GLY A 18 -9.66 23.45 -0.35
N ILE A 19 -8.36 23.15 -0.25
CA ILE A 19 -7.31 23.84 -1.04
C ILE A 19 -7.49 23.57 -2.54
N LEU A 20 -7.91 22.36 -2.90
CA LEU A 20 -8.07 21.94 -4.29
C LEU A 20 -9.47 22.23 -4.87
N GLY A 21 -10.38 22.81 -4.09
CA GLY A 21 -11.76 23.09 -4.50
C GLY A 21 -12.61 21.82 -4.73
N ILE A 22 -12.27 20.71 -4.06
CA ILE A 22 -12.91 19.40 -4.22
C ILE A 22 -14.07 19.27 -3.23
N GLN A 23 -15.24 18.83 -3.71
CA GLN A 23 -16.34 18.42 -2.84
C GLN A 23 -16.11 16.98 -2.35
N LEU A 24 -15.51 16.84 -1.17
CA LEU A 24 -15.18 15.55 -0.55
C LEU A 24 -16.16 15.21 0.58
N GLY A 25 -16.92 14.13 0.43
CA GLY A 25 -17.78 13.61 1.49
C GLY A 25 -16.99 12.98 2.64
N ALA A 26 -17.52 13.02 3.86
CA ALA A 26 -16.86 12.47 5.05
C ALA A 26 -16.56 10.96 4.91
N GLU A 27 -17.51 10.18 4.42
CA GLU A 27 -17.30 8.74 4.18
C GLU A 27 -16.25 8.45 3.10
N ALA A 28 -16.13 9.33 2.10
CA ALA A 28 -15.11 9.24 1.07
C ALA A 28 -13.71 9.57 1.62
N ALA A 29 -13.62 10.59 2.47
CA ALA A 29 -12.39 10.91 3.18
C ALA A 29 -11.93 9.72 4.04
N ALA A 30 -12.85 9.09 4.78
CA ALA A 30 -12.57 7.90 5.57
C ALA A 30 -12.11 6.71 4.70
N GLU A 31 -12.73 6.50 3.54
CA GLU A 31 -12.34 5.46 2.57
C GLU A 31 -10.91 5.68 2.05
N ILE A 32 -10.58 6.91 1.65
CA ILE A 32 -9.23 7.24 1.20
C ILE A 32 -8.22 7.11 2.35
N ALA A 33 -8.56 7.60 3.56
CA ALA A 33 -7.70 7.56 4.73
C ALA A 33 -7.30 6.11 5.10
N ARG A 34 -8.27 5.18 5.13
CA ARG A 34 -7.99 3.76 5.43
C ARG A 34 -6.99 3.14 4.46
N ARG A 35 -7.04 3.50 3.17
CA ARG A 35 -6.13 2.98 2.13
C ARG A 35 -4.83 3.79 2.00
N SER A 36 -4.61 4.78 2.87
CA SER A 36 -3.46 5.70 2.78
C SER A 36 -2.25 5.28 3.60
N ARG A 37 -2.27 4.08 4.20
CA ARG A 37 -1.09 3.47 4.86
C ARG A 37 -0.50 4.34 5.98
N GLY A 38 -1.36 5.08 6.69
CA GLY A 38 -0.94 6.00 7.77
C GLY A 38 -0.08 7.18 7.29
N THR A 39 -0.07 7.49 5.98
CA THR A 39 0.90 8.41 5.39
C THR A 39 0.21 9.59 4.68
N PRO A 40 0.38 10.84 5.16
CA PRO A 40 -0.23 12.02 4.55
C PRO A 40 0.12 12.22 3.06
N ARG A 41 1.35 11.87 2.66
CA ARG A 41 1.78 11.93 1.24
C ARG A 41 0.96 10.99 0.36
N ILE A 42 0.67 9.77 0.83
CA ILE A 42 -0.13 8.79 0.11
C ILE A 42 -1.59 9.24 0.08
N ALA A 43 -2.14 9.72 1.21
CA ALA A 43 -3.49 10.27 1.27
C ALA A 43 -3.73 11.36 0.24
N ASN A 44 -2.81 12.33 0.14
CA ASN A 44 -2.90 13.40 -0.85
C ASN A 44 -2.73 12.91 -2.29
N ARG A 45 -1.90 11.88 -2.52
CA ARG A 45 -1.76 11.26 -3.85
C ARG A 45 -3.06 10.57 -4.27
N LEU A 46 -3.68 9.82 -3.36
CA LEU A 46 -4.96 9.15 -3.61
C LEU A 46 -6.08 10.17 -3.83
N LEU A 47 -6.17 11.23 -3.00
CA LEU A 47 -7.17 12.28 -3.19
C LEU A 47 -7.13 12.89 -4.60
N ARG A 48 -5.93 13.20 -5.12
CA ARG A 48 -5.77 13.73 -6.48
C ARG A 48 -6.26 12.74 -7.53
N ARG A 49 -5.91 11.47 -7.41
CA ARG A 49 -6.38 10.39 -8.30
C ARG A 49 -7.90 10.23 -8.27
N VAL A 50 -8.50 10.22 -7.06
CA VAL A 50 -9.95 10.12 -6.91
C VAL A 50 -10.65 11.34 -7.48
N ARG A 51 -10.09 12.54 -7.32
CA ARG A 51 -10.60 13.74 -7.99
C ARG A 51 -10.56 13.59 -9.51
N ASP A 52 -9.42 13.22 -10.08
CA ASP A 52 -9.28 13.08 -11.54
C ASP A 52 -10.30 12.07 -12.10
N PHE A 53 -10.59 11.00 -11.34
CA PHE A 53 -11.67 10.07 -11.66
C PHE A 53 -13.07 10.72 -11.56
N ALA A 54 -13.35 11.44 -10.47
CA ALA A 54 -14.65 12.06 -10.20
C ALA A 54 -14.98 13.19 -11.19
N GLU A 55 -13.99 13.95 -11.64
CA GLU A 55 -14.17 14.99 -12.68
C GLU A 55 -14.67 14.40 -14.00
N VAL A 56 -14.26 13.18 -14.34
CA VAL A 56 -14.66 12.50 -15.58
C VAL A 56 -15.93 11.67 -15.42
N ARG A 57 -16.20 11.15 -14.22
CA ARG A 57 -17.20 10.08 -14.00
C ARG A 57 -18.32 10.42 -13.01
N ALA A 58 -18.22 11.51 -12.25
CA ALA A 58 -19.11 11.78 -11.11
C ALA A 58 -19.30 13.29 -10.81
N ASP A 59 -19.28 14.14 -11.83
CA ASP A 59 -19.56 15.58 -11.74
C ASP A 59 -18.75 16.33 -10.66
N GLY A 60 -17.54 15.84 -10.35
CA GLY A 60 -16.63 16.45 -9.37
C GLY A 60 -16.99 16.21 -7.89
N VAL A 61 -18.06 15.48 -7.58
CA VAL A 61 -18.46 15.15 -6.19
C VAL A 61 -17.88 13.80 -5.79
N ILE A 62 -17.05 13.78 -4.75
CA ILE A 62 -16.42 12.55 -4.25
C ILE A 62 -17.25 11.98 -3.09
N THR A 63 -18.15 11.05 -3.43
CA THR A 63 -18.86 10.19 -2.47
C THR A 63 -18.05 8.94 -2.14
N ARG A 64 -18.51 8.14 -1.15
CA ARG A 64 -17.85 6.88 -0.78
C ARG A 64 -17.74 5.93 -1.96
N ASP A 65 -18.82 5.77 -2.74
CA ASP A 65 -18.85 4.86 -3.88
C ASP A 65 -17.93 5.33 -5.01
N VAL A 66 -17.86 6.64 -5.25
CA VAL A 66 -16.93 7.24 -6.22
C VAL A 66 -15.48 7.01 -5.78
N ALA A 67 -15.18 7.22 -4.49
CA ALA A 67 -13.85 6.95 -3.95
C ALA A 67 -13.47 5.47 -4.09
N LYS A 68 -14.38 4.55 -3.76
CA LYS A 68 -14.15 3.12 -3.89
C LYS A 68 -13.91 2.71 -5.35
N ALA A 69 -14.76 3.17 -6.27
CA ALA A 69 -14.62 2.88 -7.70
C ALA A 69 -13.30 3.45 -8.26
N ALA A 70 -12.92 4.67 -7.86
CA ALA A 70 -11.65 5.25 -8.27
C ALA A 70 -10.46 4.44 -7.74
N LEU A 71 -10.46 4.08 -6.46
CA LEU A 71 -9.39 3.30 -5.83
C LEU A 71 -9.24 1.92 -6.48
N GLU A 72 -10.34 1.28 -6.85
CA GLU A 72 -10.34 0.04 -7.63
C GLU A 72 -9.70 0.23 -9.01
N VAL A 73 -10.06 1.29 -9.75
CA VAL A 73 -9.45 1.62 -11.05
C VAL A 73 -7.95 1.90 -10.94
N TYR A 74 -7.49 2.45 -9.83
CA TYR A 74 -6.06 2.69 -9.57
C TYR A 74 -5.33 1.50 -8.92
N ASP A 75 -5.96 0.31 -8.90
CA ASP A 75 -5.44 -0.92 -8.30
C ASP A 75 -5.01 -0.76 -6.83
N VAL A 76 -5.75 0.05 -6.06
CA VAL A 76 -5.53 0.23 -4.62
C VAL A 76 -6.52 -0.61 -3.84
N ASP A 77 -6.03 -1.63 -3.17
CA ASP A 77 -6.88 -2.55 -2.43
C ASP A 77 -7.31 -2.05 -1.04
N GLU A 78 -8.08 -2.87 -0.32
CA GLU A 78 -8.60 -2.55 1.01
C GLU A 78 -7.50 -2.31 2.06
N LEU A 79 -6.30 -2.88 1.88
CA LEU A 79 -5.15 -2.63 2.76
C LEU A 79 -4.35 -1.40 2.31
N GLY A 80 -4.66 -0.81 1.17
CA GLY A 80 -3.94 0.31 0.58
C GLY A 80 -2.71 -0.08 -0.22
N LEU A 81 -2.57 -1.37 -0.58
CA LEU A 81 -1.54 -1.83 -1.50
C LEU A 81 -1.89 -1.36 -2.90
N ASP A 82 -0.96 -0.67 -3.54
CA ASP A 82 -1.09 -0.24 -4.92
C ASP A 82 -0.42 -1.24 -5.88
N ARG A 83 -0.49 -0.94 -7.18
CA ARG A 83 0.11 -1.73 -8.24
C ARG A 83 1.61 -2.03 -8.02
N LEU A 84 2.38 -1.08 -7.50
CA LEU A 84 3.81 -1.30 -7.24
C LEU A 84 4.00 -2.26 -6.07
N ASP A 85 3.26 -2.06 -4.98
CA ASP A 85 3.32 -2.95 -3.82
C ASP A 85 3.01 -4.41 -4.24
N ARG A 86 1.95 -4.59 -5.03
CA ARG A 86 1.54 -5.89 -5.58
C ARG A 86 2.57 -6.47 -6.54
N ALA A 87 3.19 -5.65 -7.38
CA ALA A 87 4.26 -6.08 -8.28
C ALA A 87 5.49 -6.56 -7.50
N VAL A 88 5.88 -5.86 -6.43
CA VAL A 88 7.00 -6.26 -5.56
C VAL A 88 6.71 -7.58 -4.86
N LEU A 89 5.51 -7.73 -4.25
CA LEU A 89 5.12 -9.00 -3.62
C LEU A 89 5.05 -10.14 -4.63
N SER A 90 4.50 -9.88 -5.82
CA SER A 90 4.41 -10.86 -6.91
C SER A 90 5.79 -11.30 -7.39
N ALA A 91 6.72 -10.37 -7.61
CA ALA A 91 8.08 -10.70 -7.99
C ALA A 91 8.77 -11.52 -6.89
N LEU A 92 8.66 -11.08 -5.64
CA LEU A 92 9.29 -11.76 -4.51
C LEU A 92 8.77 -13.19 -4.32
N THR A 93 7.46 -13.42 -4.51
CA THR A 93 6.84 -14.74 -4.34
C THR A 93 6.94 -15.61 -5.58
N ARG A 94 6.39 -15.16 -6.72
CA ARG A 94 6.27 -15.94 -7.96
C ARG A 94 7.59 -16.10 -8.70
N SER A 95 8.41 -15.05 -8.74
CA SER A 95 9.66 -15.08 -9.51
C SER A 95 10.85 -15.58 -8.69
N PHE A 96 10.90 -15.22 -7.40
CA PHE A 96 12.04 -15.53 -6.53
C PHE A 96 11.73 -16.54 -5.41
N GLY A 97 10.56 -17.19 -5.44
CA GLY A 97 10.20 -18.26 -4.51
C GLY A 97 10.11 -17.83 -3.04
N GLY A 98 9.95 -16.54 -2.77
CA GLY A 98 9.92 -15.94 -1.43
C GLY A 98 11.22 -15.30 -0.98
N GLY A 99 12.30 -15.38 -1.76
CA GLY A 99 13.61 -14.77 -1.45
C GLY A 99 14.54 -15.65 -0.61
N PRO A 100 15.66 -15.10 -0.07
CA PRO A 100 16.00 -13.67 0.03
C PRO A 100 16.43 -13.03 -1.31
N VAL A 101 16.01 -11.78 -1.55
CA VAL A 101 16.36 -11.00 -2.76
C VAL A 101 16.86 -9.60 -2.39
N GLY A 102 17.93 -9.14 -3.04
CA GLY A 102 18.43 -7.77 -2.88
C GLY A 102 17.45 -6.74 -3.48
N VAL A 103 17.40 -5.52 -2.92
CA VAL A 103 16.47 -4.47 -3.39
C VAL A 103 16.73 -4.10 -4.85
N SER A 104 17.98 -4.02 -5.28
CA SER A 104 18.33 -3.72 -6.67
C SER A 104 17.76 -4.75 -7.64
N THR A 105 17.78 -6.03 -7.26
CA THR A 105 17.21 -7.12 -8.07
C THR A 105 15.68 -7.05 -8.10
N LEU A 106 15.03 -6.77 -6.97
CA LEU A 106 13.57 -6.56 -6.95
C LEU A 106 13.17 -5.36 -7.79
N ALA A 107 13.91 -4.25 -7.70
CA ALA A 107 13.66 -3.03 -8.45
C ALA A 107 13.72 -3.27 -9.96
N VAL A 108 14.76 -3.98 -10.44
CA VAL A 108 14.86 -4.41 -11.84
C VAL A 108 13.67 -5.28 -12.25
N ALA A 109 13.23 -6.20 -11.40
CA ALA A 109 12.12 -7.10 -11.72
C ALA A 109 10.77 -6.37 -11.85
N VAL A 110 10.59 -5.23 -11.18
CA VAL A 110 9.35 -4.43 -11.24
C VAL A 110 9.48 -3.17 -12.11
N GLY A 111 10.65 -2.93 -12.70
CA GLY A 111 10.90 -1.79 -13.58
C GLY A 111 10.97 -0.44 -12.85
N GLU A 112 11.42 -0.44 -11.59
CA GLU A 112 11.52 0.76 -10.75
C GLU A 112 12.96 1.02 -10.30
N GLU A 113 13.21 2.21 -9.76
CA GLU A 113 14.45 2.50 -9.05
C GLU A 113 14.49 1.82 -7.69
N ALA A 114 15.69 1.39 -7.26
CA ALA A 114 15.88 0.74 -5.96
C ALA A 114 15.42 1.63 -4.79
N ALA A 115 15.71 2.94 -4.87
CA ALA A 115 15.26 3.92 -3.88
C ALA A 115 13.73 3.99 -3.81
N THR A 116 13.02 3.92 -4.94
CA THR A 116 11.54 3.89 -4.95
C THR A 116 11.01 2.68 -4.21
N VAL A 117 11.56 1.49 -4.47
CA VAL A 117 11.13 0.27 -3.76
C VAL A 117 11.42 0.37 -2.25
N GLU A 118 12.60 0.86 -1.87
CA GLU A 118 13.04 0.95 -0.48
C GLU A 118 12.34 2.05 0.33
N GLU A 119 12.08 3.21 -0.27
CA GLU A 119 11.55 4.38 0.43
C GLU A 119 10.02 4.51 0.33
N VAL A 120 9.40 3.94 -0.71
CA VAL A 120 7.96 4.08 -0.96
C VAL A 120 7.19 2.82 -0.63
N CYS A 121 7.68 1.66 -1.08
CA CYS A 121 6.94 0.39 -1.00
C CYS A 121 7.26 -0.39 0.28
N GLU A 122 8.55 -0.65 0.51
CA GLU A 122 9.03 -1.47 1.62
C GLU A 122 8.55 -1.04 3.01
N PRO A 123 8.52 0.27 3.38
CA PRO A 123 8.16 0.67 4.74
C PRO A 123 6.74 0.26 5.14
N PHE A 124 5.83 0.17 4.16
CA PHE A 124 4.49 -0.35 4.40
C PHE A 124 4.47 -1.88 4.38
N LEU A 125 5.07 -2.53 3.37
CA LEU A 125 5.09 -3.98 3.27
C LEU A 125 5.72 -4.67 4.49
N VAL A 126 6.76 -4.08 5.06
CA VAL A 126 7.40 -4.56 6.28
C VAL A 126 6.48 -4.39 7.49
N ARG A 127 5.83 -3.23 7.65
CA ARG A 127 4.91 -3.02 8.77
C ARG A 127 3.66 -3.87 8.68
N ALA A 128 3.11 -4.02 7.48
CA ALA A 128 2.00 -4.91 7.22
C ALA A 128 2.37 -6.39 7.44
N GLY A 129 3.64 -6.69 7.73
CA GLY A 129 4.11 -8.04 8.02
C GLY A 129 4.19 -8.92 6.79
N MET A 130 4.17 -8.35 5.58
CA MET A 130 4.21 -9.06 4.30
C MET A 130 5.64 -9.31 3.81
N VAL A 131 6.58 -8.43 4.19
CA VAL A 131 8.00 -8.54 3.84
C VAL A 131 8.85 -8.51 5.10
N ALA A 132 9.85 -9.39 5.19
CA ALA A 132 10.88 -9.35 6.20
C ALA A 132 12.20 -8.88 5.60
N ARG A 133 12.92 -8.01 6.34
CA ARG A 133 14.30 -7.64 6.01
C ARG A 133 15.27 -8.60 6.67
N THR A 134 16.24 -9.09 5.90
CA THR A 134 17.35 -9.91 6.39
C THR A 134 18.67 -9.32 5.87
N PRO A 135 19.82 -9.65 6.47
CA PRO A 135 21.13 -9.27 5.93
C PRO A 135 21.38 -9.73 4.49
N ARG A 136 20.68 -10.79 4.05
CA ARG A 136 20.80 -11.37 2.71
C ARG A 136 19.81 -10.81 1.69
N GLY A 137 18.84 -10.00 2.13
CA GLY A 137 17.79 -9.45 1.27
C GLY A 137 16.40 -9.51 1.90
N ARG A 138 15.39 -9.22 1.08
CA ARG A 138 13.98 -9.19 1.43
C ARG A 138 13.38 -10.58 1.24
N VAL A 139 12.51 -10.99 2.16
CA VAL A 139 11.84 -12.30 2.17
C VAL A 139 10.34 -12.08 2.28
N ALA A 140 9.54 -12.80 1.47
CA ALA A 140 8.09 -12.77 1.59
C ALA A 140 7.65 -13.64 2.77
N THR A 141 6.84 -13.08 3.66
CA THR A 141 6.23 -13.84 4.77
C THR A 141 5.00 -14.61 4.27
N ALA A 142 4.49 -15.54 5.07
CA ALA A 142 3.27 -16.28 4.76
C ALA A 142 2.08 -15.35 4.39
N LEU A 143 1.99 -14.18 5.04
CA LEU A 143 0.92 -13.21 4.79
C LEU A 143 0.94 -12.68 3.35
N ALA A 144 2.12 -12.45 2.78
CA ALA A 144 2.25 -12.01 1.38
C ALA A 144 1.69 -13.07 0.41
N TRP A 145 2.01 -14.35 0.64
CA TRP A 145 1.50 -15.45 -0.18
C TRP A 145 -0.03 -15.51 -0.10
N THR A 146 -0.58 -15.52 1.12
CA THR A 146 -2.02 -15.58 1.31
C THR A 146 -2.75 -14.38 0.73
N HIS A 147 -2.16 -13.19 0.84
CA HIS A 147 -2.73 -11.97 0.27
C HIS A 147 -2.80 -12.03 -1.26
N LEU A 148 -1.81 -12.67 -1.91
CA LEU A 148 -1.81 -12.92 -3.36
C LEU A 148 -2.65 -14.13 -3.78
N GLY A 149 -3.40 -14.75 -2.85
CA GLY A 149 -4.21 -15.94 -3.10
C GLY A 149 -3.38 -17.22 -3.31
N MET A 150 -2.15 -17.26 -2.79
CA MET A 150 -1.22 -18.38 -2.96
C MET A 150 -1.01 -19.13 -1.63
N SER A 151 -0.72 -20.43 -1.73
CA SER A 151 -0.29 -21.22 -0.57
C SER A 151 1.20 -20.97 -0.27
N PRO A 152 1.56 -20.62 0.97
CA PRO A 152 2.96 -20.44 1.33
C PRO A 152 3.73 -21.78 1.30
N PRO A 153 4.99 -21.80 0.83
CA PRO A 153 5.86 -22.97 0.92
C PRO A 153 6.07 -23.44 2.36
N ALA A 154 6.34 -24.74 2.55
CA ALA A 154 6.68 -25.29 3.85
C ALA A 154 7.92 -24.59 4.43
N GLY A 155 7.83 -24.11 5.67
CA GLY A 155 8.92 -23.41 6.37
C GLY A 155 8.92 -21.88 6.21
N VAL A 156 7.99 -21.28 5.45
CA VAL A 156 7.78 -19.83 5.48
C VAL A 156 7.04 -19.46 6.76
N SER A 157 7.77 -19.03 7.80
CA SER A 157 7.16 -18.57 9.05
C SER A 157 6.33 -17.31 8.80
N GLY A 158 5.09 -17.32 9.30
CA GLY A 158 4.40 -16.07 9.64
C GLY A 158 5.20 -15.43 10.77
N LEU A 159 5.73 -14.22 10.56
CA LEU A 159 6.39 -13.49 11.64
C LEU A 159 5.35 -13.20 12.72
N GLY A 160 5.37 -14.02 13.78
CA GLY A 160 4.35 -14.06 14.81
C GLY A 160 4.66 -15.06 15.92
N GLN A 161 5.89 -15.08 16.43
CA GLN A 161 6.15 -15.38 17.84
C GLN A 161 7.27 -14.48 18.35
N PRO A 162 6.98 -13.48 19.21
CA PRO A 162 7.96 -12.95 20.14
C PRO A 162 8.06 -13.95 21.31
N GLY A 163 9.22 -14.59 21.45
CA GLY A 163 9.54 -15.40 22.62
C GLY A 163 10.12 -16.77 22.28
N LEU A 164 11.44 -16.84 22.06
CA LEU A 164 12.19 -18.08 22.29
C LEU A 164 13.69 -17.80 22.57
N PHE A 165 13.95 -16.92 23.53
CA PHE A 165 15.17 -16.78 24.33
C PHE A 165 14.69 -16.05 25.60
N ASP A 166 14.48 -16.68 26.76
CA ASP A 166 15.48 -17.26 27.68
C ASP A 166 16.95 -17.04 27.30
#